data_AF-A0A3D5E0U8-F1
#
_entry.id   AF-A0A3D5E0U8-F1
#
_cell.length_a   1.000
_cell.length_b   1.000
_cell.length_c   1.000
_cell.angle_alpha   90.00
_cell.angle_beta   90.00
_cell.angle_gamma   90.00
#
_symmetry.space_group_name_H-M   'P 1'
#
loop_
_entity.id
_entity.type
_entity.pdbx_description
1 polymer ?
#
loop_
_entity_poly.entity_id
_entity_poly.type
_entity_poly.pdbx_seq_one_letter_code
_entity_poly.pdbx_strand_id
1 'polypeptide(L)'
;MGFPGLWRSKAKQAASAGTLPDVYSPASDETCRGGYLITEDPQSPVMILTVPLPKNDRAGDCRHLPVSVPPQTLQAGQFYLIGGPGQQSCEVVRVEGEPVPGQPRRIRRHLFRTIGPVSHPAGTWVRRVTVERVFDWARWEKQAQK
;
A
#
# COMPACT_ATOMS: atom_id res chain seq x y z
N MET A 1 12.63 -15.53 15.42
CA MET A 1 12.83 -14.06 15.37
C MET A 1 13.41 -13.75 14.01
N GLY A 2 12.73 -12.97 13.15
CA GLY A 2 13.19 -12.76 11.78
C GLY A 2 12.41 -11.69 11.01
N PHE A 3 13.16 -10.66 10.61
CA PHE A 3 12.97 -9.66 9.54
C PHE A 3 11.78 -8.67 9.60
N PRO A 4 12.03 -7.35 9.75
CA PRO A 4 11.08 -6.31 9.33
C PRO A 4 11.18 -6.16 7.80
N GLY A 5 10.16 -6.62 7.08
CA GLY A 5 10.09 -6.51 5.63
C GLY A 5 9.89 -5.06 5.19
N LEU A 6 10.91 -4.47 4.57
CA LEU A 6 10.86 -3.17 3.89
C LEU A 6 10.40 -3.42 2.43
N TRP A 7 9.30 -2.81 1.99
CA TRP A 7 8.72 -3.08 0.66
C TRP A 7 8.93 -1.92 -0.32
N ARG A 8 9.61 -2.22 -1.44
CA ARG A 8 9.67 -1.38 -2.66
C ARG A 8 8.88 -2.11 -3.76
N SER A 9 7.93 -1.44 -4.42
CA SER A 9 7.16 -2.04 -5.52
C SER A 9 7.67 -1.57 -6.90
N LYS A 10 7.91 -2.50 -7.83
CA LYS A 10 8.41 -2.26 -9.19
C LYS A 10 7.44 -2.87 -10.21
N ALA A 11 6.93 -2.07 -11.14
CA ALA A 11 6.21 -2.57 -12.31
C ALA A 11 7.23 -2.97 -13.39
N LYS A 12 7.12 -4.19 -13.91
CA LYS A 12 8.04 -4.77 -14.92
C LYS A 12 7.39 -4.66 -16.30
N GLN A 13 8.10 -4.12 -17.29
CA GLN A 13 7.75 -4.22 -18.71
C GLN A 13 8.89 -4.94 -19.46
N ALA A 14 8.54 -5.72 -20.48
CA ALA A 14 9.44 -6.66 -21.15
C ALA A 14 10.19 -6.05 -22.36
N ALA A 15 11.52 -6.23 -22.30
CA ALA A 15 12.58 -6.44 -23.31
C ALA A 15 12.55 -5.82 -24.72
N SER A 16 13.70 -5.29 -25.14
CA SER A 16 14.49 -5.83 -26.28
C SER A 16 15.96 -5.35 -26.23
N ALA A 17 16.86 -6.14 -26.85
CA ALA A 17 18.32 -6.07 -26.73
C ALA A 17 19.00 -5.16 -27.77
N GLY A 18 20.17 -4.59 -27.43
CA GLY A 18 21.09 -3.94 -28.37
C GLY A 18 22.19 -3.11 -27.68
N THR A 19 23.44 -3.48 -27.89
CA THR A 19 24.69 -3.01 -27.26
C THR A 19 25.06 -1.54 -27.52
N LEU A 20 25.33 -0.76 -26.46
CA LEU A 20 26.31 0.34 -26.32
C LEU A 20 26.54 0.56 -24.79
N PRO A 21 27.68 1.11 -24.31
CA PRO A 21 27.88 1.34 -22.88
C PRO A 21 26.91 2.42 -22.42
N ASP A 22 25.82 1.99 -21.80
CA ASP A 22 24.68 2.85 -21.51
C ASP A 22 25.01 3.77 -20.32
N VAL A 23 25.31 5.02 -20.64
CA VAL A 23 25.41 6.14 -19.70
C VAL A 23 24.05 6.41 -19.02
N TYR A 24 22.96 5.77 -19.45
CA TYR A 24 21.70 5.67 -18.72
C TYR A 24 21.61 4.36 -17.95
N SER A 25 22.24 4.30 -16.78
CA SER A 25 21.87 3.27 -15.81
C SER A 25 20.55 3.69 -15.12
N PRO A 26 19.38 3.09 -15.43
CA PRO A 26 18.10 3.47 -14.80
C PRO A 26 18.06 3.16 -13.30
N ALA A 27 19.02 2.39 -12.79
CA ALA A 27 19.22 2.18 -11.36
C ALA A 27 19.60 3.46 -10.60
N SER A 28 20.15 4.46 -11.30
CA SER A 28 20.57 5.74 -10.69
C SER A 28 19.44 6.78 -10.60
N ASP A 29 18.41 6.69 -11.46
CA ASP A 29 17.29 7.67 -11.48
C ASP A 29 16.14 7.28 -10.52
N GLU A 30 15.94 5.99 -10.24
CA GLU A 30 14.90 5.53 -9.29
C GLU A 30 15.24 5.82 -7.82
N THR A 31 16.51 5.89 -7.44
CA THR A 31 16.94 6.27 -6.08
C THR A 31 16.78 7.76 -5.82
N CYS A 32 16.87 8.58 -6.86
CA CYS A 32 16.68 10.03 -6.83
C CYS A 32 15.20 10.43 -6.89
N ARG A 33 14.34 9.60 -7.47
CA ARG A 33 12.88 9.77 -7.41
C ARG A 33 12.36 9.29 -6.07
N GLY A 34 12.17 10.23 -5.15
CA GLY A 34 11.49 9.96 -3.88
C GLY A 34 10.19 9.14 -4.03
N GLY A 35 9.84 8.41 -2.98
CA GLY A 35 8.66 7.55 -2.93
C GLY A 35 7.96 7.61 -1.57
N TYR A 36 7.34 6.49 -1.19
CA TYR A 36 6.67 6.35 0.08
C TYR A 36 7.20 5.12 0.80
N LEU A 37 7.56 5.28 2.07
CA LEU A 37 7.82 4.19 2.99
C LEU A 37 6.49 3.84 3.67
N ILE A 38 6.08 2.59 3.52
CA ILE A 38 4.88 2.05 4.16
C ILE A 38 5.35 1.10 5.25
N THR A 39 5.01 1.40 6.50
CA THR A 39 5.41 0.59 7.65
C THR A 39 4.17 0.05 8.33
N GLU A 40 4.12 -1.27 8.53
CA GLU A 40 3.04 -1.89 9.29
C GLU A 40 3.14 -1.50 10.77
N ASP A 41 1.99 -1.20 11.39
CA ASP A 41 1.89 -1.01 12.84
C ASP A 41 1.85 -2.40 13.52
N PRO A 42 2.93 -2.82 14.22
CA PRO A 42 3.01 -4.16 14.79
C PRO A 42 2.06 -4.37 15.97
N GLN A 43 1.54 -3.29 16.57
CA GLN A 43 0.60 -3.34 17.68
C GLN A 43 -0.86 -3.31 17.19
N SER A 44 -1.08 -3.01 15.91
CA SER A 44 -2.43 -3.01 15.34
C SER A 44 -2.92 -4.45 15.16
N PRO A 45 -4.18 -4.74 15.53
CA PRO A 45 -4.78 -6.03 15.21
C PRO A 45 -4.84 -6.24 13.70
N VAL A 46 -4.66 -7.49 13.27
CA VAL A 46 -4.88 -7.90 11.89
C VAL A 46 -6.38 -8.08 11.68
N MET A 47 -6.92 -7.38 10.70
CA MET A 47 -8.31 -7.50 10.29
C MET A 47 -8.38 -8.31 9.00
N ILE A 48 -9.57 -8.79 8.66
CA ILE A 48 -9.81 -9.44 7.37
C ILE A 48 -10.93 -8.74 6.62
N LEU A 49 -10.89 -8.77 5.29
CA LEU A 49 -12.02 -8.38 4.48
C LEU A 49 -13.18 -9.36 4.70
N THR A 50 -14.36 -8.86 5.07
CA THR A 50 -15.54 -9.71 5.31
C THR A 50 -16.29 -10.05 4.03
N VAL A 51 -16.19 -9.19 3.02
CA VAL A 51 -16.66 -9.44 1.66
C VAL A 51 -15.57 -9.06 0.66
N PRO A 52 -15.60 -9.59 -0.57
CA PRO A 52 -14.64 -9.20 -1.59
C PRO A 52 -14.66 -7.69 -1.83
N LEU A 53 -13.48 -7.08 -1.91
CA LEU A 53 -13.33 -5.69 -2.33
C LEU A 53 -13.07 -5.69 -3.85
N PRO A 54 -14.01 -5.19 -4.67
CA PRO A 54 -13.84 -5.22 -6.12
C PRO A 54 -12.66 -4.36 -6.55
N LYS A 55 -12.19 -4.66 -7.77
CA LYS A 55 -11.20 -3.82 -8.45
C LYS A 55 -11.69 -2.38 -8.46
N ASN A 56 -10.79 -1.45 -8.16
CA ASN A 56 -11.10 -0.04 -8.36
C ASN A 56 -10.96 0.29 -9.84
N ASP A 57 -12.08 0.31 -10.55
CA ASP A 57 -12.18 0.71 -11.96
C ASP A 57 -12.45 2.22 -12.12
N ARG A 58 -12.33 2.99 -11.03
CA ARG A 58 -12.68 4.41 -10.93
C ARG A 58 -14.17 4.71 -11.19
N ALA A 59 -15.01 3.70 -11.43
CA ALA A 59 -16.45 3.85 -11.65
C ALA A 59 -17.24 3.96 -10.33
N GLY A 60 -16.60 3.67 -9.19
CA GLY A 60 -17.08 4.09 -7.88
C GLY A 60 -17.74 3.01 -7.01
N ASP A 61 -17.62 1.74 -7.37
CA ASP A 61 -18.47 0.70 -6.78
C ASP A 61 -18.12 0.24 -5.36
N CYS A 62 -16.96 0.59 -4.81
CA CYS A 62 -16.70 0.36 -3.38
C CYS A 62 -15.91 1.50 -2.76
N ARG A 63 -16.65 2.40 -2.11
CA ARG A 63 -16.11 3.46 -1.26
C ARG A 63 -16.01 3.06 0.21
N HIS A 64 -16.37 1.83 0.57
CA HIS A 64 -16.35 1.38 1.95
C HIS A 64 -15.32 0.28 2.18
N LEU A 65 -14.80 0.18 3.40
CA LEU A 65 -13.87 -0.88 3.80
C LEU A 65 -14.61 -1.95 4.63
N PRO A 66 -14.94 -3.10 4.03
CA PRO A 66 -15.66 -4.17 4.72
C PRO A 66 -14.68 -5.04 5.50
N VAL A 67 -14.48 -4.75 6.78
CA VAL A 67 -13.55 -5.50 7.65
C VAL A 67 -14.25 -6.17 8.83
N SER A 68 -13.59 -7.15 9.43
CA SER A 68 -14.09 -7.96 10.55
C SER A 68 -14.27 -7.21 11.88
N VAL A 69 -13.91 -5.92 11.92
CA VAL A 69 -14.02 -5.09 13.12
C VAL A 69 -15.14 -4.05 12.95
N PRO A 70 -15.72 -3.56 14.06
CA PRO A 70 -16.72 -2.50 13.99
C PRO A 70 -16.19 -1.24 13.28
N PRO A 71 -17.00 -0.56 12.44
CA PRO A 71 -16.66 0.71 11.80
C PRO A 71 -15.99 1.75 12.72
N GLN A 72 -16.39 1.80 13.99
CA GLN A 72 -15.93 2.78 14.97
C GLN A 72 -14.44 2.61 15.34
N THR A 73 -13.87 1.42 15.13
CA THR A 73 -12.44 1.18 15.40
C THR A 73 -11.54 1.75 14.31
N LEU A 74 -12.09 2.11 13.14
CA LEU A 74 -11.35 2.69 12.03
C LEU A 74 -11.38 4.22 12.12
N GLN A 75 -10.30 4.79 12.64
CA GLN A 75 -10.17 6.23 12.84
C GLN A 75 -10.03 6.98 11.50
N ALA A 76 -10.63 8.17 11.43
CA ALA A 76 -10.51 9.04 10.27
C ALA A 76 -9.04 9.39 9.99
N GLY A 77 -8.66 9.46 8.72
CA GLY A 77 -7.32 9.84 8.29
C GLY A 77 -6.27 8.73 8.39
N GLN A 78 -6.56 7.60 9.05
CA GLN A 78 -5.65 6.46 9.14
C GLN A 78 -5.50 5.72 7.82
N PHE A 79 -4.32 5.13 7.62
CA PHE A 79 -4.00 4.31 6.46
C PHE A 79 -4.05 2.82 6.81
N TYR A 80 -4.54 2.04 5.86
CA TYR A 80 -4.59 0.60 5.95
C TYR A 80 -4.05 -0.02 4.66
N LEU A 81 -3.23 -1.04 4.79
CA LEU A 81 -2.77 -1.88 3.70
C LEU A 81 -3.71 -3.08 3.59
N ILE A 82 -4.26 -3.28 2.39
CA ILE A 82 -5.07 -4.44 2.01
C ILE A 82 -4.18 -5.39 1.22
N GLY A 83 -4.15 -6.63 1.66
CA GLY A 83 -3.22 -7.63 1.17
C GLY A 83 -1.80 -7.38 1.67
N GLY A 84 -0.82 -8.07 1.09
CA GLY A 84 0.53 -7.98 1.60
C GLY A 84 1.56 -8.83 0.87
N PRO A 85 2.69 -9.11 1.54
CA PRO A 85 3.79 -9.85 0.98
C PRO A 85 3.44 -11.13 0.22
N GLY A 86 3.89 -11.27 -1.02
CA GLY A 86 3.68 -12.48 -1.83
C GLY A 86 2.27 -12.62 -2.43
N GLN A 87 1.37 -11.67 -2.19
CA GLN A 87 0.05 -11.64 -2.81
C GLN A 87 0.07 -10.94 -4.18
N GLN A 88 -0.85 -11.33 -5.05
CA GLN A 88 -0.95 -10.80 -6.43
C GLN A 88 -1.34 -9.31 -6.50
N SER A 89 -1.85 -8.74 -5.41
CA SER A 89 -2.21 -7.32 -5.31
C SER A 89 -2.03 -6.81 -3.89
N CYS A 90 -1.69 -5.53 -3.76
CA CYS A 90 -1.66 -4.83 -2.49
C CYS A 90 -2.12 -3.39 -2.68
N GLU A 91 -2.96 -2.89 -1.78
CA GLU A 91 -3.51 -1.55 -1.88
C GLU A 91 -3.47 -0.80 -0.55
N VAL A 92 -2.91 0.40 -0.54
CA VAL A 92 -3.08 1.31 0.60
C VAL A 92 -4.33 2.17 0.40
N VAL A 93 -5.17 2.16 1.43
CA VAL A 93 -6.39 2.95 1.52
C VAL A 93 -6.33 3.88 2.73
N ARG A 94 -7.03 5.02 2.66
CA ARG A 94 -7.17 5.96 3.78
C ARG A 94 -8.62 6.02 4.19
N VAL A 95 -8.90 5.93 5.48
CA VAL A 95 -10.26 6.10 6.01
C VAL A 95 -10.66 7.58 5.95
N GLU A 96 -11.84 7.86 5.41
CA GLU A 96 -12.38 9.20 5.22
C GLU A 96 -13.58 9.48 6.13
N GLY A 97 -13.71 10.75 6.52
CA GLY A 97 -14.83 11.27 7.30
C GLY A 97 -14.89 10.76 8.73
N GLU A 98 -15.68 11.45 9.55
CA GLU A 98 -15.95 11.03 10.93
C GLU A 98 -16.80 9.75 10.98
N PRO A 99 -16.64 8.91 12.02
CA PRO A 99 -17.43 7.70 12.18
C PRO A 99 -18.89 8.05 12.44
N VAL A 100 -19.80 7.52 11.62
CA VAL A 100 -21.24 7.59 11.84
C VAL A 100 -21.71 6.24 12.40
N PRO A 101 -22.36 6.19 13.57
CA PRO A 101 -22.85 4.94 14.14
C PRO A 101 -23.71 4.14 13.14
N GLY A 102 -23.42 2.85 12.99
CA GLY A 102 -24.17 1.95 12.11
C GLY A 102 -23.85 2.10 10.61
N GLN A 103 -23.00 3.05 10.20
CA GLN A 103 -22.60 3.19 8.80
C GLN A 103 -21.22 2.56 8.53
N PRO A 104 -21.03 1.93 7.36
CA PRO A 104 -19.70 1.50 6.91
C PRO A 104 -18.72 2.66 6.79
N ARG A 105 -17.43 2.40 7.02
CA ARG A 105 -16.40 3.43 6.92
C ARG A 105 -16.02 3.68 5.48
N ARG A 106 -16.01 4.95 5.10
CA ARG A 106 -15.58 5.38 3.78
C ARG A 106 -14.06 5.32 3.66
N ILE A 107 -13.57 4.97 2.48
CA ILE A 107 -12.16 4.92 2.17
C ILE A 107 -11.83 5.58 0.83
N ARG A 108 -10.64 6.17 0.81
CA ARG A 108 -9.95 6.61 -0.40
C ARG A 108 -8.91 5.58 -0.80
N ARG A 109 -8.94 5.24 -2.08
CA ARG A 109 -8.13 4.20 -2.72
C ARG A 109 -7.06 4.81 -3.65
N HIS A 110 -6.20 3.98 -4.24
CA HIS A 110 -5.08 4.39 -5.12
C HIS A 110 -4.07 5.34 -4.49
N LEU A 111 -3.80 5.17 -3.21
CA LEU A 111 -2.78 5.96 -2.56
C LEU A 111 -1.40 5.34 -2.85
N PHE A 112 -0.39 6.19 -3.00
CA PHE A 112 1.02 5.79 -3.00
C PHE A 112 1.47 4.81 -4.09
N ARG A 113 0.72 4.67 -5.19
CA ARG A 113 1.06 3.83 -6.37
C ARG A 113 1.33 2.36 -6.03
N THR A 114 0.60 1.79 -5.08
CA THR A 114 0.64 0.35 -4.77
C THR A 114 0.11 -0.49 -5.95
N ILE A 115 0.48 -1.78 -6.03
CA ILE A 115 0.22 -2.66 -7.18
C ILE A 115 -1.30 -2.82 -7.39
N GLY A 116 -1.81 -2.33 -8.52
CA GLY A 116 -3.18 -2.63 -9.00
C GLY A 116 -3.15 -3.30 -10.38
N PRO A 117 -4.17 -4.10 -10.79
CA PRO A 117 -5.50 -4.21 -10.21
C PRO A 117 -6.06 -5.66 -10.17
N VAL A 118 -6.19 -6.26 -8.99
CA VAL A 118 -7.04 -7.45 -8.77
C VAL A 118 -8.08 -7.08 -7.71
N SER A 119 -9.28 -7.65 -7.81
CA SER A 119 -10.20 -7.66 -6.67
C SER A 119 -9.52 -8.36 -5.49
N HIS A 120 -9.73 -7.87 -4.28
CA HIS A 120 -9.29 -8.57 -3.08
C HIS A 120 -10.41 -9.53 -2.65
N PRO A 121 -10.16 -10.85 -2.54
CA PRO A 121 -11.18 -11.77 -2.05
C PRO A 121 -11.51 -11.52 -0.58
N ALA A 122 -12.66 -12.03 -0.14
CA ALA A 122 -12.95 -12.13 1.29
C ALA A 122 -11.85 -12.94 2.00
N GLY A 123 -11.57 -12.61 3.26
CA GLY A 123 -10.47 -13.20 4.03
C GLY A 123 -9.11 -12.54 3.79
N THR A 124 -8.96 -11.63 2.83
CA THR A 124 -7.72 -10.87 2.62
C THR A 124 -7.39 -10.05 3.87
N TRP A 125 -6.13 -10.08 4.30
CA TRP A 125 -5.67 -9.33 5.46
C TRP A 125 -5.72 -7.83 5.22
N VAL A 126 -6.05 -7.10 6.28
CA VAL A 126 -6.02 -5.64 6.33
C VAL A 126 -5.27 -5.24 7.59
N ARG A 127 -4.21 -4.44 7.42
CA ARG A 127 -3.35 -3.99 8.51
C ARG A 127 -3.25 -2.47 8.52
N ARG A 128 -3.20 -1.88 9.72
CA ARG A 128 -2.90 -0.45 9.84
C ARG A 128 -1.44 -0.22 9.45
N VAL A 129 -1.21 0.87 8.72
CA VAL A 129 0.13 1.27 8.30
C VAL A 129 0.35 2.76 8.53
N THR A 130 1.61 3.14 8.73
CA THR A 130 2.06 4.52 8.56
C THR A 130 2.61 4.68 7.15
N VAL A 131 2.51 5.91 6.63
CA VAL A 131 3.06 6.25 5.32
C VAL A 131 3.87 7.52 5.43
N GLU A 132 5.15 7.40 5.08
CA GLU A 132 6.11 8.50 5.12
C GLU A 132 6.63 8.79 3.72
N ARG A 133 6.70 10.06 3.33
CA ARG A 133 7.27 10.45 2.05
C ARG A 133 8.79 10.48 2.18
N VAL A 134 9.48 9.70 1.36
CA VAL A 134 10.94 9.70 1.26
C VAL A 134 11.31 10.46 0.00
N PHE A 135 11.98 11.61 0.13
CA PHE A 135 12.34 12.44 -1.02
C PHE A 135 13.57 11.94 -1.79
N ASP A 136 14.48 11.28 -1.08
CA ASP A 136 15.72 10.71 -1.60
C ASP A 136 15.99 9.40 -0.85
N TRP A 137 15.93 8.29 -1.57
CA TRP A 137 16.11 6.97 -0.98
C TRP A 137 17.56 6.70 -0.57
N ALA A 138 18.53 7.19 -1.35
CA ALA A 138 19.96 6.98 -1.08
C ALA A 138 20.38 7.70 0.20
N ARG A 139 19.84 8.90 0.44
CA ARG A 139 20.06 9.62 1.69
C ARG A 139 19.38 8.94 2.87
N TRP A 140 18.15 8.48 2.70
CA TRP A 140 17.40 7.81 3.76
C TRP A 140 18.09 6.52 4.23
N GLU A 141 18.56 5.68 3.30
CA GLU A 141 19.24 4.41 3.65
C GLU A 141 20.52 4.64 4.47
N LYS A 142 21.31 5.68 4.14
CA LYS A 142 22.51 6.05 4.92
C LYS A 142 22.20 6.51 6.34
N GLN A 143 21.00 7.07 6.56
CA GLN A 143 20.56 7.51 7.89
C GLN A 143 20.02 6.34 8.70
N ALA A 144 19.31 5.39 8.07
CA ALA A 144 18.72 4.23 8.73
C ALA A 144 19.75 3.17 9.19
N GLN A 145 20.98 3.22 8.67
CA GLN A 145 22.08 2.31 9.04
C GLN A 145 22.95 2.80 10.21
N LYS A 146 22.68 3.98 10.76
CA LYS A 146 23.37 4.53 11.93
C LYS A 146 22.57 4.28 13.20
#